data_AF-A0A4S8N218-F1
#
_entry.id   AF-A0A4S8N218-F1
#
_cell.length_a   1.000
_cell.length_b   1.000
_cell.length_c   1.000
_cell.angle_alpha   90.00
_cell.angle_beta   90.00
_cell.angle_gamma   90.00
#
_symmetry.space_group_name_H-M   'P 1'
#
loop_
_entity.id
_entity.type
_entity.pdbx_description
1 polymer ?
#
loop_
_entity_poly.entity_id
_entity_poly.type
_entity_poly.pdbx_seq_one_letter_code
_entity_poly.pdbx_strand_id
1 'polypeptide(L)'
;MRERGTELLEKSRDVWAQDGRHPAYDRILDELAPDEARILVMLLSKGPQPTVDVRTGGPIGMVSSQLIAPGLNMLGARSGVRYLDQVPSYVNNLFRLGLVWLSREPVEEHAEYQVLEAQPDVLAALHSVKFAKVVRRSIHLTPFGEEFTRLALVDERLAARGDLPEHDTPPEADA
;
A
#
# COMPACT_ATOMS: atom_id res chain seq x y z
N MET A 1 -6.99 20.99 24.53
CA MET A 1 -6.83 20.86 23.06
C MET A 1 -6.30 22.13 22.42
N ARG A 2 -6.91 23.31 22.63
CA ARG A 2 -6.42 24.57 22.03
C ARG A 2 -4.99 24.95 22.45
N GLU A 3 -4.67 24.85 23.74
CA GLU A 3 -3.33 25.17 24.27
C GLU A 3 -2.22 24.34 23.59
N ARG A 4 -2.40 23.02 23.49
CA ARG A 4 -1.44 22.14 22.80
C ARG A 4 -1.31 22.46 21.30
N GLY A 5 -2.37 22.97 20.67
CA GLY A 5 -2.33 23.48 19.30
C GLY A 5 -1.52 24.77 19.19
N THR A 6 -1.68 25.69 20.15
CA THR A 6 -0.88 26.93 20.22
C THR A 6 0.60 26.64 20.44
N GLU A 7 0.94 25.71 21.33
CA GLU A 7 2.35 25.29 21.56
C GLU A 7 3.00 24.73 20.29
N LEU A 8 2.26 23.95 19.48
CA LEU A 8 2.76 23.45 18.19
C LEU A 8 3.05 24.60 17.22
N LEU A 9 2.15 25.58 17.14
CA LEU A 9 2.32 26.76 16.28
C LEU A 9 3.43 27.69 16.77
N GLU A 10 3.70 27.75 18.07
CA GLU A 10 4.84 28.49 18.62
C GLU A 10 6.15 27.79 18.26
N LYS A 11 6.23 26.47 18.41
CA LYS A 11 7.41 25.68 18.01
C LYS A 11 7.68 25.77 16.51
N SER A 12 6.64 25.75 15.66
CA SER A 12 6.82 25.86 14.20
C SER A 12 7.38 27.22 13.75
N ARG A 13 7.42 28.23 14.63
CA ARG A 13 8.02 29.54 14.35
C ARG A 13 9.51 29.58 14.68
N ASP A 14 10.05 28.54 15.32
CA ASP A 14 11.47 28.44 15.61
C ASP A 14 12.23 27.93 14.39
N VAL A 15 12.90 28.87 13.69
CA VAL A 15 13.71 28.59 12.50
C VAL A 15 15.04 27.89 12.83
N TRP A 16 15.39 27.75 14.12
CA TRP A 16 16.61 27.07 14.56
C TRP A 16 16.34 25.62 15.01
N ALA A 17 15.09 25.19 15.01
CA ALA A 17 14.74 23.82 15.34
C ALA A 17 15.33 22.84 14.31
N GLN A 18 16.13 21.89 14.79
CA GLN A 18 16.65 20.78 13.99
C GLN A 18 15.72 19.57 14.17
N ASP A 19 14.50 19.66 13.65
CA ASP A 19 13.56 18.54 13.65
C ASP A 19 13.95 17.55 12.54
N GLY A 20 14.95 16.70 12.81
CA GLY A 20 15.51 15.76 11.84
C GLY A 20 14.63 14.53 11.55
N ARG A 21 13.53 14.33 12.30
CA ARG A 21 12.64 13.17 12.13
C ARG A 21 11.20 13.54 12.48
N HIS A 22 10.24 13.05 11.70
CA HIS A 22 8.83 13.30 11.96
C HIS A 22 8.42 12.69 13.33
N PRO A 23 7.81 13.48 14.25
CA PRO A 23 7.51 13.04 15.63
C PRO A 23 6.46 11.91 15.72
N ALA A 24 5.82 11.55 14.60
CA ALA A 24 4.89 10.42 14.54
C ALA A 24 5.61 9.06 14.38
N TYR A 25 6.86 9.04 13.89
CA TYR A 25 7.51 7.79 13.50
C TYR A 25 7.70 6.82 14.67
N ASP A 26 8.01 7.31 15.88
CA ASP A 26 8.14 6.44 17.04
C ASP A 26 6.81 5.78 17.41
N ARG A 27 5.70 6.52 17.34
CA ARG A 27 4.35 5.94 17.57
C ARG A 27 3.96 4.95 16.49
N ILE A 28 4.33 5.21 15.24
CA ILE A 28 4.08 4.28 14.14
C ILE A 28 4.84 2.98 14.35
N LEU A 29 6.08 3.02 14.84
CA LEU A 29 6.85 1.81 15.16
C LEU A 29 6.18 0.96 16.24
N ASP A 30 5.57 1.57 17.25
CA ASP A 30 4.81 0.86 18.29
C ASP A 30 3.51 0.24 17.76
N GLU A 31 2.97 0.77 16.67
CA GLU A 31 1.72 0.31 16.02
C GLU A 31 1.97 -0.67 14.84
N LEU A 32 3.23 -0.99 14.54
CA LEU A 32 3.62 -1.80 13.39
C LEU A 32 3.94 -3.25 13.78
N ALA A 33 3.39 -4.20 13.03
CA ALA A 33 3.82 -5.59 13.13
C ALA A 33 5.15 -5.82 12.37
N PRO A 34 6.00 -6.79 12.79
CA PRO A 34 7.22 -7.10 12.07
C PRO A 34 7.01 -7.47 10.59
N ASP A 35 5.89 -8.14 10.28
CA ASP A 35 5.54 -8.50 8.90
C ASP A 35 5.06 -7.30 8.08
N GLU A 36 4.46 -6.28 8.70
CA GLU A 36 4.10 -5.02 8.04
C GLU A 36 5.36 -4.24 7.65
N ALA A 37 6.38 -4.23 8.52
CA ALA A 37 7.69 -3.64 8.20
C ALA A 37 8.34 -4.30 6.98
N ARG A 38 8.21 -5.63 6.85
CA ARG A 38 8.71 -6.36 5.67
C ARG A 38 7.98 -5.96 4.38
N ILE A 39 6.67 -5.76 4.44
CA ILE A 39 5.90 -5.27 3.30
C ILE A 39 6.39 -3.88 2.88
N LEU A 40 6.61 -2.96 3.83
CA LEU A 40 7.11 -1.61 3.53
C LEU A 40 8.50 -1.63 2.88
N VAL A 41 9.45 -2.40 3.42
CA VAL A 41 10.79 -2.54 2.84
C VAL A 41 10.73 -3.16 1.44
N MET A 42 9.84 -4.12 1.23
CA MET A 42 9.61 -4.72 -0.09
C MET A 42 9.06 -3.70 -1.08
N LEU A 43 8.06 -2.90 -0.69
CA LEU A 43 7.51 -1.83 -1.52
C LEU A 43 8.55 -0.77 -1.86
N LEU A 44 9.40 -0.38 -0.90
CA LEU A 44 10.49 0.58 -1.15
C LEU A 44 11.48 0.01 -2.19
N SER A 45 11.82 -1.27 -2.07
CA SER A 45 12.87 -1.89 -2.89
C SER A 45 12.38 -2.38 -4.26
N LYS A 46 11.11 -2.75 -4.38
CA LYS A 46 10.51 -3.38 -5.57
C LYS A 46 9.48 -2.50 -6.26
N GLY A 47 9.14 -1.37 -5.66
CA GLY A 47 8.16 -0.44 -6.21
C GLY A 47 6.71 -0.86 -5.98
N PRO A 48 5.78 -0.16 -6.64
CA PRO A 48 4.36 -0.43 -6.57
C PRO A 48 4.02 -1.89 -6.88
N GLN A 49 3.01 -2.42 -6.22
CA GLN A 49 2.63 -3.83 -6.34
C GLN A 49 1.23 -3.99 -6.91
N PRO A 50 1.00 -4.98 -7.79
CA PRO A 50 -0.30 -5.22 -8.39
C PRO A 50 -1.26 -5.80 -7.36
N THR A 51 -2.52 -5.37 -7.45
CA THR A 51 -3.65 -5.99 -6.77
C THR A 51 -4.83 -6.10 -7.74
N VAL A 52 -5.68 -7.10 -7.56
CA VAL A 52 -6.86 -7.31 -8.38
C VAL A 52 -8.09 -7.51 -7.53
N ASP A 53 -9.19 -6.92 -7.98
CA ASP A 53 -10.52 -7.30 -7.50
C ASP A 53 -11.20 -8.18 -8.54
N VAL A 54 -11.86 -9.22 -8.07
CA VAL A 54 -12.79 -10.01 -8.88
C VAL A 54 -14.20 -9.52 -8.62
N ARG A 55 -14.93 -9.20 -9.69
CA ARG A 55 -16.32 -8.76 -9.64
C ARG A 55 -17.19 -9.58 -10.58
N THR A 56 -18.51 -9.55 -10.37
CA THR A 56 -19.45 -10.04 -11.38
C THR A 56 -19.46 -9.12 -12.60
N GLY A 57 -19.39 -9.73 -13.79
CA GLY A 57 -19.61 -9.10 -15.08
C GLY A 57 -21.02 -9.41 -15.57
N GLY A 58 -21.90 -8.40 -15.67
CA GLY A 58 -23.16 -8.57 -16.40
C GLY A 58 -22.98 -8.35 -17.90
N PRO A 59 -23.92 -8.79 -18.76
CA PRO A 59 -24.09 -8.17 -20.06
C PRO A 59 -24.21 -6.65 -19.87
N ILE A 60 -23.56 -5.87 -20.74
CA ILE A 60 -23.49 -4.41 -20.65
C ILE A 60 -24.88 -3.84 -20.34
N GLY A 61 -25.01 -3.16 -19.19
CA GLY A 61 -26.23 -2.44 -18.79
C GLY A 61 -27.29 -3.22 -17.99
N MET A 62 -27.14 -4.52 -17.70
CA MET A 62 -28.23 -5.32 -17.08
C MET A 62 -28.02 -5.82 -15.65
N VAL A 63 -26.80 -5.81 -15.08
CA VAL A 63 -26.56 -6.35 -13.73
C VAL A 63 -25.64 -5.44 -12.93
N SER A 64 -26.02 -5.17 -11.68
CA SER A 64 -25.15 -4.49 -10.71
C SER A 64 -23.88 -5.31 -10.51
N SER A 65 -22.71 -4.74 -10.83
CA SER A 65 -21.42 -5.39 -10.59
C SER A 65 -21.20 -5.57 -9.09
N GLN A 66 -21.18 -6.80 -8.61
CA GLN A 66 -20.93 -7.17 -7.22
C GLN A 66 -19.46 -7.54 -7.04
N LEU A 67 -18.87 -7.14 -5.92
CA LEU A 67 -17.51 -7.51 -5.56
C LEU A 67 -17.51 -8.95 -5.02
N ILE A 68 -16.71 -9.82 -5.62
CA ILE A 68 -16.58 -11.24 -5.24
C ILE A 68 -15.39 -11.42 -4.32
N ALA A 69 -14.22 -10.91 -4.72
CA ALA A 69 -13.00 -10.94 -3.92
C ALA A 69 -12.25 -9.62 -4.10
N PRO A 70 -12.09 -8.81 -3.04
CA PRO A 70 -11.28 -7.60 -3.08
C PRO A 70 -9.81 -7.88 -2.80
N GLY A 71 -8.93 -7.07 -3.40
CA GLY A 71 -7.57 -6.88 -2.91
C GLY A 71 -6.67 -8.11 -3.03
N LEU A 72 -6.91 -9.02 -3.97
CA LEU A 72 -6.05 -10.18 -4.18
C LEU A 72 -4.69 -9.70 -4.70
N ASN A 73 -3.62 -10.08 -4.01
CA ASN A 73 -2.28 -9.54 -4.24
C ASN A 73 -1.21 -10.56 -3.85
N MET A 74 0.04 -10.26 -4.21
CA MET A 74 1.20 -11.10 -3.91
C MET A 74 2.11 -10.50 -2.81
N LEU A 75 1.63 -9.52 -2.03
CA LEU A 75 2.46 -8.83 -1.02
C LEU A 75 3.06 -9.82 -0.02
N GLY A 76 2.25 -10.73 0.53
CA GLY A 76 2.72 -11.69 1.51
C GLY A 76 3.84 -12.59 0.96
N ALA A 77 3.62 -13.17 -0.22
CA ALA A 77 4.60 -14.04 -0.88
C ALA A 77 5.89 -13.28 -1.25
N ARG A 78 5.77 -12.04 -1.75
CA ARG A 78 6.92 -11.23 -2.19
C ARG A 78 7.74 -10.65 -1.03
N SER A 79 7.11 -10.34 0.10
CA SER A 79 7.78 -9.75 1.26
C SER A 79 8.25 -10.77 2.30
N GLY A 80 7.92 -12.05 2.13
CA GLY A 80 8.36 -13.11 3.06
C GLY A 80 7.79 -12.95 4.46
N VAL A 81 6.53 -12.49 4.56
CA VAL A 81 5.82 -12.43 5.85
C VAL A 81 5.66 -13.83 6.44
N ARG A 82 5.56 -13.91 7.76
CA ARG A 82 5.36 -15.18 8.47
C ARG A 82 3.93 -15.70 8.33
N TYR A 83 2.93 -14.81 8.30
CA TYR A 83 1.51 -15.16 8.29
C TYR A 83 0.81 -14.59 7.05
N LEU A 84 0.67 -15.41 6.01
CA LEU A 84 0.06 -15.01 4.73
C LEU A 84 -1.44 -14.69 4.88
N ASP A 85 -2.13 -15.36 5.79
CA ASP A 85 -3.54 -15.15 6.11
C ASP A 85 -3.81 -13.78 6.75
N GLN A 86 -2.78 -13.14 7.33
CA GLN A 86 -2.88 -11.83 7.97
C GLN A 86 -2.62 -10.66 7.02
N VAL A 87 -2.22 -10.91 5.76
CA VAL A 87 -1.92 -9.86 4.78
C VAL A 87 -3.06 -8.83 4.64
N PRO A 88 -4.36 -9.20 4.59
CA PRO A 88 -5.42 -8.20 4.55
C PRO A 88 -5.42 -7.28 5.77
N SER A 89 -5.16 -7.80 6.97
CA SER A 89 -5.04 -7.02 8.20
C SER A 89 -3.83 -6.08 8.15
N TYR A 90 -2.69 -6.58 7.66
CA TYR A 90 -1.46 -5.79 7.49
C TYR A 90 -1.66 -4.62 6.55
N VAL A 91 -2.25 -4.86 5.37
CA VAL A 91 -2.53 -3.80 4.40
C VAL A 91 -3.48 -2.76 4.96
N ASN A 92 -4.52 -3.18 5.70
CA ASN A 92 -5.44 -2.25 6.34
C ASN A 92 -4.76 -1.39 7.40
N ASN A 93 -3.86 -1.95 8.21
CA ASN A 93 -3.11 -1.18 9.20
C ASN A 93 -2.16 -0.18 8.54
N LEU A 94 -1.41 -0.62 7.52
CA LEU A 94 -0.52 0.25 6.75
C LEU A 94 -1.29 1.41 6.10
N PHE A 95 -2.48 1.15 5.57
CA PHE A 95 -3.37 2.19 5.03
C PHE A 95 -3.87 3.13 6.13
N ARG A 96 -4.32 2.59 7.27
CA ARG A 96 -4.75 3.37 8.45
C ARG A 96 -3.65 4.30 8.98
N LEU A 97 -2.40 3.83 8.96
CA LEU A 97 -1.23 4.61 9.37
C LEU A 97 -0.79 5.63 8.31
N GLY A 98 -1.41 5.64 7.13
CA GLY A 98 -1.08 6.54 6.04
C GLY A 98 0.24 6.22 5.33
N LEU A 99 0.74 4.97 5.46
CA LEU A 99 2.01 4.54 4.90
C LEU A 99 1.88 4.01 3.46
N VAL A 100 0.69 3.55 3.08
CA VAL A 100 0.40 3.07 1.72
C VAL A 100 -0.88 3.68 1.16
N TRP A 101 -0.95 3.74 -0.17
CA TRP A 101 -2.17 3.98 -0.93
C TRP A 101 -2.68 2.71 -1.59
N LEU A 102 -4.01 2.58 -1.63
CA LEU A 102 -4.70 1.58 -2.45
C LEU A 102 -5.25 2.29 -3.69
N SER A 103 -4.49 2.27 -4.78
CA SER A 103 -4.83 2.98 -6.01
C SER A 103 -5.82 2.20 -6.85
N ARG A 104 -6.67 2.92 -7.57
CA ARG A 104 -7.55 2.35 -8.60
C ARG A 104 -6.83 2.18 -9.94
N GLU A 105 -5.71 2.87 -10.12
CA GLU A 105 -4.89 2.76 -11.32
C GLU A 105 -4.06 1.48 -11.27
N PRO A 106 -3.82 0.83 -12.41
CA PRO A 106 -2.91 -0.30 -12.47
C PRO A 106 -1.45 0.14 -12.40
N VAL A 107 -0.54 -0.76 -12.01
CA VAL A 107 0.90 -0.56 -12.24
C VAL A 107 1.21 -0.59 -13.74
N GLU A 108 2.26 0.12 -14.16
CA GLU A 108 2.67 0.20 -15.57
C GLU A 108 3.08 -1.18 -16.14
N GLU A 109 3.74 -2.01 -15.34
CA GLU A 109 4.24 -3.30 -15.79
C GLU A 109 3.13 -4.36 -15.87
N HIS A 110 2.59 -4.54 -17.08
CA HIS A 110 1.45 -5.44 -17.33
C HIS A 110 1.77 -6.93 -17.09
N ALA A 111 3.04 -7.33 -17.20
CA ALA A 111 3.48 -8.70 -16.97
C ALA A 111 3.25 -9.14 -15.52
N GLU A 112 3.35 -8.22 -14.57
CA GLU A 112 3.10 -8.48 -13.14
C GLU A 112 1.66 -8.98 -12.89
N TYR A 113 0.68 -8.43 -13.64
CA TYR A 113 -0.71 -8.87 -13.54
C TYR A 113 -0.95 -10.26 -14.10
N GLN A 114 -0.20 -10.67 -15.13
CA GLN A 114 -0.35 -12.03 -15.66
C GLN A 114 0.03 -13.08 -14.62
N VAL A 115 1.08 -12.81 -13.84
CA VAL A 115 1.51 -13.67 -12.73
C VAL A 115 0.48 -13.67 -11.61
N LEU A 116 -0.07 -12.49 -11.25
CA LEU A 116 -1.09 -12.37 -10.21
C LEU A 116 -2.41 -13.04 -10.62
N GLU A 117 -2.89 -12.83 -11.84
CA GLU A 117 -4.15 -13.39 -12.33
C GLU A 117 -4.10 -14.92 -12.46
N ALA A 118 -2.90 -15.50 -12.56
CA ALA A 118 -2.68 -16.95 -12.54
C ALA A 118 -2.61 -17.56 -11.13
N GLN A 119 -2.69 -16.76 -10.07
CA GLN A 119 -2.63 -17.28 -8.70
C GLN A 119 -3.88 -18.10 -8.34
N PRO A 120 -3.75 -19.15 -7.51
CA PRO A 120 -4.85 -20.06 -7.21
C PRO A 120 -6.09 -19.39 -6.60
N ASP A 121 -5.90 -18.38 -5.75
CA ASP A 121 -6.96 -17.60 -5.11
C ASP A 121 -7.72 -16.72 -6.11
N VAL A 122 -7.01 -16.08 -7.05
CA VAL A 122 -7.63 -15.32 -8.14
C VAL A 122 -8.44 -16.25 -9.05
N LEU A 123 -7.86 -17.38 -9.47
CA LEU A 123 -8.56 -18.36 -10.30
C LEU A 123 -9.79 -18.94 -9.59
N ALA A 124 -9.69 -19.23 -8.29
CA ALA A 124 -10.83 -19.69 -7.49
C ALA A 124 -11.95 -18.64 -7.44
N ALA A 125 -11.60 -17.35 -7.25
CA ALA A 125 -12.57 -16.27 -7.27
C ALA A 125 -13.22 -16.11 -8.66
N LEU A 126 -12.45 -16.20 -9.75
CA LEU A 126 -12.96 -16.14 -11.12
C LEU A 126 -13.94 -17.27 -11.44
N HIS A 127 -13.62 -18.50 -11.01
CA HIS A 127 -14.46 -19.68 -11.25
C HIS A 127 -15.68 -19.78 -10.33
N SER A 128 -15.77 -18.93 -9.29
CA SER A 128 -16.92 -18.91 -8.37
C SER A 128 -18.19 -18.32 -9.00
N VAL A 129 -18.07 -17.62 -10.13
CA VAL A 129 -19.20 -16.98 -10.84
C VAL A 129 -19.15 -17.25 -12.34
N LYS A 130 -20.33 -17.30 -12.98
CA LYS A 130 -20.45 -17.58 -14.42
C LYS A 130 -19.79 -16.51 -15.31
N PHE A 131 -19.87 -15.26 -14.87
CA PHE A 131 -19.32 -14.11 -15.59
C PHE A 131 -18.51 -13.28 -14.61
N ALA A 132 -17.19 -13.46 -14.64
CA ALA A 132 -16.27 -12.71 -13.80
C ALA A 132 -15.60 -11.59 -14.60
N LYS A 133 -15.27 -10.49 -13.90
CA LYS A 133 -14.47 -9.39 -14.40
C LYS A 133 -13.34 -9.12 -13.41
N VAL A 134 -12.11 -9.09 -13.91
CA VAL A 134 -10.94 -8.62 -13.16
C VAL A 134 -10.86 -7.10 -13.26
N VAL A 135 -10.64 -6.44 -12.12
CA VAL A 135 -10.33 -5.01 -12.05
C VAL A 135 -8.93 -4.87 -11.47
N ARG A 136 -7.98 -4.47 -12.31
CA ARG A 136 -6.59 -4.22 -11.94
C ARG A 136 -6.47 -2.92 -11.16
N ARG A 137 -5.62 -2.95 -10.14
CA ARG A 137 -5.37 -1.90 -9.16
C ARG A 137 -3.93 -2.02 -8.66
N SER A 138 -3.46 -1.08 -7.86
CA SER A 138 -2.10 -1.11 -7.33
C SER A 138 -2.01 -0.65 -5.88
N ILE A 139 -0.92 -1.03 -5.23
CA ILE A 139 -0.55 -0.61 -3.87
C ILE A 139 0.79 0.12 -3.95
N HIS A 140 0.81 1.35 -3.44
CA HIS A 140 1.96 2.26 -3.48
C HIS A 140 2.33 2.68 -2.06
N LEU A 141 3.59 3.02 -1.81
CA LEU A 141 3.97 3.82 -0.65
C LEU A 141 3.44 5.24 -0.83
N THR A 142 3.02 5.87 0.26
CA THR A 142 2.83 7.32 0.27
C THR A 142 4.20 8.01 0.41
N PRO A 143 4.35 9.30 0.09
CA PRO A 143 5.58 10.06 0.39
C PRO A 143 5.98 9.96 1.86
N PHE A 144 4.99 9.97 2.75
CA PHE A 144 5.18 9.80 4.19
C PHE A 144 5.66 8.38 4.54
N GLY A 145 5.08 7.35 3.91
CA GLY A 145 5.49 5.96 4.07
C GLY A 145 6.87 5.67 3.50
N GLU A 146 7.23 6.29 2.38
CA GLU A 146 8.55 6.19 1.78
C GLU A 146 9.61 6.80 2.69
N GLU A 147 9.40 8.04 3.15
CA GLU A 147 10.31 8.71 4.07
C GLU A 147 10.44 7.92 5.38
N PHE A 148 9.32 7.47 5.96
CA PHE A 148 9.32 6.60 7.14
C PHE A 148 10.16 5.34 6.93
N THR A 149 9.97 4.64 5.81
CA THR A 149 10.68 3.38 5.53
C THR A 149 12.17 3.63 5.37
N ARG A 150 12.56 4.69 4.65
CA ARG A 150 13.96 5.10 4.45
C ARG A 150 14.65 5.43 5.77
N LEU A 151 13.97 6.15 6.67
CA LEU A 151 14.57 6.63 7.91
C LEU A 151 14.52 5.62 9.06
N ALA A 152 13.52 4.74 9.09
CA ALA A 152 13.23 3.90 10.26
C ALA A 152 13.52 2.40 10.04
N LEU A 153 13.47 1.91 8.80
CA LEU A 153 13.42 0.46 8.53
C LEU A 153 14.57 -0.09 7.68
N VAL A 154 15.40 0.78 7.10
CA VAL A 154 16.51 0.36 6.22
C VAL A 154 17.83 1.02 6.62
N ASP A 155 18.94 0.47 6.13
CA ASP A 155 20.26 1.06 6.35
C ASP A 155 20.49 2.28 5.43
N GLU A 156 21.52 3.07 5.75
CA GLU A 156 21.88 4.27 4.98
C GLU A 156 22.18 3.94 3.50
N ARG A 157 22.66 2.72 3.22
CA ARG A 157 22.98 2.29 1.86
C ARG A 157 21.73 2.15 1.02
N LEU A 158 20.72 1.44 1.51
CA LEU A 158 19.44 1.29 0.83
C LEU A 158 18.69 2.63 0.80
N ALA A 159 18.72 3.40 1.88
CA ALA A 159 18.07 4.71 1.94
C ALA A 159 18.62 5.71 0.90
N ALA A 160 19.93 5.67 0.62
CA ALA A 160 20.59 6.57 -0.33
C ALA A 160 20.60 6.09 -1.79
N ARG A 161 19.97 4.94 -2.10
CA ARG A 161 19.88 4.45 -3.48
C ARG A 161 19.00 5.37 -4.33
N GLY A 162 19.61 5.91 -5.39
CA GLY A 162 18.92 6.76 -6.38
C GLY A 162 18.21 5.99 -7.49
N ASP A 163 18.30 4.65 -7.49
CA ASP A 163 17.68 3.75 -8.47
C ASP A 163 16.45 3.02 -7.90
N LEU A 164 15.87 3.55 -6.81
CA LEU A 164 14.66 2.97 -6.23
C LEU A 164 13.45 3.30 -7.10
N PRO A 165 12.51 2.36 -7.29
CA PRO A 165 11.32 2.59 -8.11
C PRO A 165 10.44 3.70 -7.53
N GLU A 166 9.83 4.47 -8.42
CA GLU A 166 8.92 5.57 -8.07
C GLU A 166 7.55 5.04 -7.61
N HIS A 167 6.92 5.74 -6.66
CA HIS A 167 5.57 5.47 -6.20
C HIS A 167 4.66 6.63 -6.58
N ASP A 168 3.73 6.36 -7.49
CA ASP A 168 2.78 7.39 -7.92
C ASP A 168 1.78 7.77 -6.84
N THR A 169 1.42 9.05 -6.84
CA THR A 169 0.24 9.53 -6.11
C THR A 169 -1.01 9.17 -6.92
N PRO A 170 -1.96 8.40 -6.36
CA PRO A 170 -3.21 8.12 -7.05
C PRO A 170 -3.89 9.43 -7.44
N PRO A 171 -4.49 9.53 -8.64
CA PRO A 171 -5.28 10.70 -9.01
C PRO A 171 -6.41 10.90 -8.01
N GLU A 172 -6.80 12.17 -7.78
CA GLU A 172 -7.97 12.48 -6.95
C GLU A 172 -9.16 11.67 -7.47
N ALA A 173 -9.77 10.87 -6.59
CA ALA A 173 -10.94 10.10 -6.98
C ALA A 173 -12.05 11.08 -7.32
N ASP A 174 -12.49 11.10 -8.59
CA ASP A 174 -13.73 11.79 -8.98
C ASP A 174 -14.84 11.34 -8.01
N ALA A 175 -15.36 12.31 -7.25
CA ALA A 175 -16.32 12.13 -6.17
C ALA A 175 -17.71 11.72 -6.68
#